data_AF-A0A2S0KL74-F1
#
_entry.id   AF-A0A2S0KL74-F1
#
_cell.length_a   1.000
_cell.length_b   1.000
_cell.length_c   1.000
_cell.angle_alpha   90.00
_cell.angle_beta   90.00
_cell.angle_gamma   90.00
#
_symmetry.space_group_name_H-M   'P 1'
#
loop_
_entity.id
_entity.type
_entity.pdbx_description
1 polymer ?
#
loop_
_entity_poly.entity_id
_entity_poly.type
_entity_poly.pdbx_seq_one_letter_code
_entity_poly.pdbx_strand_id
1 'polypeptide(L)'
;MEALISGLVVILAVALSTYGYSKMYVLPKRLLPVSMLAAIAGWVINSLMIEYYGSSFAAAFVAAFSIAMIGEICARKVKAPAIIIIVIGILPLVPGSLVYRTVEKIIAEDISAAISIGLETIGIALSMALGILVNSTFVQLYYLTKRRLKKYQERKAMNESDNASGSSDSSESSEEFKGLKDADEISDPVVIDEDTDENN
;
A
#
# COMPACT_ATOMS: atom_id res chain seq x y z
N MET A 1 -7.46 40.37 3.84
CA MET A 1 -8.79 39.76 4.09
C MET A 1 -9.32 39.03 2.87
N GLU A 2 -9.21 39.58 1.65
CA GLU A 2 -9.75 38.94 0.43
C GLU A 2 -9.17 37.56 0.08
N ALA A 3 -7.86 37.35 0.30
CA ALA A 3 -7.22 36.04 0.10
C ALA A 3 -7.79 34.95 1.04
N LEU A 4 -8.18 35.33 2.26
CA LEU A 4 -8.70 34.41 3.27
C LEU A 4 -10.17 34.04 2.95
N ILE A 5 -10.95 35.00 2.46
CA ILE A 5 -12.34 34.79 2.02
C ILE A 5 -12.37 33.90 0.77
N SER A 6 -11.54 34.19 -0.23
CA SER A 6 -11.46 33.37 -1.46
C SER A 6 -11.02 31.94 -1.16
N GLY A 7 -10.02 31.72 -0.31
CA GLY A 7 -9.62 30.39 0.13
C GLY A 7 -10.76 29.59 0.78
N LEU A 8 -11.51 30.21 1.70
CA LEU A 8 -12.66 29.57 2.34
C LEU A 8 -13.76 29.19 1.33
N VAL A 9 -14.08 30.09 0.40
CA VAL A 9 -15.07 29.86 -0.65
C VAL A 9 -14.68 28.66 -1.50
N VAL A 10 -13.41 28.53 -1.87
CA VAL A 10 -12.96 27.40 -2.70
C VAL A 10 -13.00 26.09 -1.94
N ILE A 11 -12.62 26.06 -0.66
CA ILE A 11 -12.73 24.84 0.17
C ILE A 11 -14.19 24.36 0.23
N LEU A 12 -15.14 25.29 0.43
CA LEU A 12 -16.56 24.97 0.42
C LEU A 12 -17.03 24.49 -0.96
N ALA A 13 -16.57 25.10 -2.05
CA ALA A 13 -16.89 24.69 -3.40
C ALA A 13 -16.37 23.28 -3.70
N VAL A 14 -15.10 22.99 -3.37
CA VAL A 14 -14.50 21.66 -3.53
C VAL A 14 -15.25 20.62 -2.72
N ALA A 15 -15.63 20.93 -1.47
CA ALA A 15 -16.43 20.05 -0.63
C ALA A 15 -17.79 19.76 -1.27
N LEU A 16 -18.48 20.78 -1.79
CA LEU A 16 -19.80 20.64 -2.41
C LEU A 16 -19.73 19.84 -3.72
N SER A 17 -18.75 20.13 -4.59
CA SER A 17 -18.50 19.37 -5.81
C SER A 17 -18.23 17.90 -5.50
N THR A 18 -17.36 17.64 -4.51
CA THR A 18 -17.03 16.26 -4.09
C THR A 18 -18.25 15.52 -3.56
N TYR A 19 -19.13 16.20 -2.82
CA TYR A 19 -20.39 15.62 -2.36
C TYR A 19 -21.31 15.25 -3.53
N GLY A 20 -21.43 16.12 -4.53
CA GLY A 20 -22.18 15.88 -5.77
C GLY A 20 -21.65 14.67 -6.54
N TYR A 21 -20.34 14.63 -6.80
CA TYR A 21 -19.70 13.48 -7.46
C TYR A 21 -19.88 12.19 -6.65
N SER A 22 -19.73 12.25 -5.33
CA SER A 22 -19.92 11.08 -4.47
C SER A 22 -21.33 10.49 -4.59
N LYS A 23 -22.36 11.32 -4.81
CA LYS A 23 -23.73 10.85 -5.07
C LYS A 23 -23.88 10.25 -6.46
N MET A 24 -23.30 10.89 -7.47
CA MET A 24 -23.33 10.43 -8.87
C MET A 24 -22.65 9.05 -9.03
N TYR A 25 -21.54 8.82 -8.32
CA TYR A 25 -20.80 7.56 -8.32
C TYR A 25 -21.26 6.54 -7.24
N VAL A 26 -22.41 6.77 -6.59
CA VAL A 26 -23.02 5.90 -5.57
C VAL A 26 -22.00 5.47 -4.49
N LEU A 27 -21.27 6.45 -3.94
CA LEU A 27 -20.22 6.21 -2.97
C LEU A 27 -20.80 5.75 -1.61
N PRO A 28 -20.34 4.64 -1.01
CA PRO A 28 -20.69 4.30 0.36
C PRO A 28 -20.34 5.44 1.34
N LYS A 29 -21.27 5.77 2.24
CA LYS A 29 -21.17 6.92 3.17
C LYS A 29 -19.88 6.96 4.00
N ARG A 30 -19.27 5.80 4.28
CA ARG A 30 -18.00 5.68 5.01
C ARG A 30 -16.77 6.21 4.25
N LEU A 31 -16.83 6.30 2.90
CA LEU A 31 -15.73 6.81 2.06
C LEU A 31 -15.83 8.33 1.84
N LEU A 32 -17.01 8.92 2.00
CA LEU A 32 -17.29 10.35 1.78
C LEU A 32 -16.31 11.30 2.50
N PRO A 33 -16.06 11.17 3.82
CA PRO A 33 -15.16 12.11 4.50
C PRO A 33 -13.71 11.99 4.02
N VAL A 34 -13.31 10.79 3.60
CA VAL A 34 -11.96 10.51 3.11
C VAL A 34 -11.75 11.11 1.72
N SER A 35 -12.72 10.96 0.82
CA SER A 35 -12.65 11.54 -0.52
C SER A 35 -12.69 13.06 -0.49
N MET A 36 -13.49 13.66 0.41
CA MET A 36 -13.50 15.11 0.63
C MET A 36 -12.15 15.63 1.13
N LEU A 37 -11.54 14.93 2.10
CA LEU A 37 -10.21 15.30 2.59
C LEU A 37 -9.15 15.21 1.49
N ALA A 38 -9.21 14.16 0.65
CA ALA A 38 -8.30 14.01 -0.49
C ALA A 38 -8.48 15.13 -1.52
N ALA A 39 -9.72 15.52 -1.84
CA ALA A 39 -10.01 16.61 -2.76
C ALA A 39 -9.49 17.97 -2.25
N ILE A 40 -9.77 18.29 -0.98
CA ILE A 40 -9.29 19.53 -0.34
C ILE A 40 -7.77 19.55 -0.30
N ALA A 41 -7.14 18.44 0.12
CA ALA A 41 -5.68 18.35 0.15
C ALA A 41 -5.07 18.53 -1.24
N GLY A 42 -5.65 17.89 -2.26
CA GLY A 42 -5.21 18.05 -3.65
C GLY A 42 -5.27 19.49 -4.13
N TRP A 43 -6.38 20.20 -3.85
CA TRP A 43 -6.52 21.61 -4.21
C TRP A 43 -5.55 22.52 -3.48
N VAL A 44 -5.37 22.33 -2.17
CA VAL A 44 -4.42 23.10 -1.36
C VAL A 44 -3.00 22.92 -1.88
N ILE A 45 -2.59 21.67 -2.13
CA ILE A 45 -1.25 21.36 -2.65
C ILE A 45 -1.04 21.97 -4.03
N ASN A 46 -2.05 21.88 -4.91
CA ASN A 46 -1.97 22.51 -6.22
C ASN A 46 -1.80 24.03 -6.11
N SER A 47 -2.60 24.68 -5.27
CA SER A 47 -2.57 26.14 -5.09
C SER A 47 -1.23 26.62 -4.53
N LEU A 48 -0.71 25.92 -3.51
CA LEU A 48 0.61 26.20 -2.96
C LEU A 48 1.71 26.00 -4.03
N MET A 49 1.67 24.90 -4.78
CA MET A 49 2.69 24.65 -5.80
C MET A 49 2.67 25.67 -6.94
N ILE A 50 1.50 26.17 -7.33
CA ILE A 50 1.39 27.27 -8.30
C ILE A 50 2.03 28.54 -7.73
N GLU A 51 1.79 28.85 -6.45
CA GLU A 51 2.35 30.03 -5.79
C GLU A 51 3.89 29.98 -5.66
N TYR A 52 4.46 28.81 -5.34
CA TYR A 52 5.90 28.66 -5.14
C TYR A 52 6.70 28.48 -6.44
N TYR A 53 6.20 27.69 -7.39
CA TYR A 53 6.97 27.29 -8.59
C TYR A 53 6.47 27.93 -9.89
N GLY A 54 5.28 28.55 -9.89
CA GLY A 54 4.70 29.20 -11.07
C GLY A 54 4.35 28.25 -12.23
N SER A 55 4.49 26.93 -12.06
CA SER A 55 4.25 25.94 -13.12
C SER A 55 3.02 25.09 -12.81
N SER A 56 1.98 25.26 -13.64
CA SER A 56 0.75 24.46 -13.58
C SER A 56 1.01 22.96 -13.77
N PHE A 57 2.03 22.60 -14.55
CA PHE A 57 2.40 21.21 -14.81
C PHE A 57 2.94 20.52 -13.56
N ALA A 58 3.92 21.13 -12.90
CA ALA A 58 4.52 20.59 -11.69
C ALA A 58 3.51 20.54 -10.53
N ALA A 59 2.67 21.58 -10.40
CA ALA A 59 1.62 21.63 -9.41
C ALA A 59 0.61 20.48 -9.58
N ALA A 60 0.15 20.24 -10.81
CA ALA A 60 -0.79 19.17 -11.11
C ALA A 60 -0.19 17.78 -10.86
N PHE A 61 1.11 17.57 -11.15
CA PHE A 61 1.82 16.33 -10.83
C PHE A 61 1.80 16.05 -9.33
N VAL A 62 2.26 17.01 -8.53
CA VAL A 62 2.40 16.84 -7.08
C VAL A 62 1.05 16.70 -6.40
N ALA A 63 0.05 17.47 -6.85
CA ALA A 63 -1.31 17.36 -6.35
C ALA A 63 -1.91 15.97 -6.65
N ALA A 64 -1.79 15.48 -7.90
CA ALA A 64 -2.27 14.16 -8.27
C ALA A 64 -1.55 13.03 -7.51
N PHE A 65 -0.23 13.12 -7.36
CA PHE A 65 0.57 12.19 -6.55
C PHE A 65 0.09 12.17 -5.09
N SER A 66 -0.17 13.34 -4.51
CA SER A 66 -0.61 13.47 -3.11
C SER A 66 -2.02 12.93 -2.90
N ILE A 67 -2.95 13.20 -3.83
CA ILE A 67 -4.30 12.61 -3.81
C ILE A 67 -4.21 11.08 -3.88
N ALA A 68 -3.38 10.54 -4.76
CA ALA A 68 -3.16 9.11 -4.90
C ALA A 68 -2.62 8.48 -3.61
N MET A 69 -1.62 9.13 -3.00
CA MET A 69 -1.01 8.70 -1.74
C MET A 69 -2.03 8.67 -0.59
N ILE A 70 -2.80 9.75 -0.42
CA ILE A 70 -3.87 9.84 0.60
C ILE A 70 -4.92 8.77 0.35
N GLY A 71 -5.34 8.61 -0.91
CA GLY A 71 -6.33 7.62 -1.32
C GLY A 71 -5.92 6.21 -0.95
N GLU A 72 -4.68 5.82 -1.25
CA GLU A 72 -4.17 4.49 -0.92
C GLU A 72 -3.97 4.25 0.57
N ILE A 73 -3.51 5.26 1.32
CA ILE A 73 -3.36 5.16 2.78
C ILE A 73 -4.72 4.96 3.45
N CYS A 74 -5.71 5.77 3.07
CA CYS A 74 -7.02 5.74 3.69
C CYS A 74 -7.86 4.54 3.23
N ALA A 75 -7.72 4.10 1.97
CA ALA A 75 -8.37 2.90 1.44
C ALA A 75 -8.11 1.65 2.28
N ARG A 76 -6.89 1.52 2.83
CA ARG A 76 -6.50 0.41 3.70
C ARG A 76 -7.20 0.45 5.05
N LYS A 77 -7.38 1.64 5.61
CA LYS A 77 -8.09 1.83 6.88
C LYS A 77 -9.58 1.52 6.73
N VAL A 78 -10.17 1.94 5.61
CA VAL A 78 -11.62 1.81 5.35
C VAL A 78 -11.99 0.49 4.64
N LYS A 79 -11.00 -0.33 4.28
CA LYS A 79 -11.15 -1.60 3.53
C LYS A 79 -12.00 -1.42 2.27
N ALA A 80 -11.62 -0.44 1.44
CA ALA A 80 -12.30 -0.13 0.19
C ALA A 80 -11.30 0.04 -0.96
N PRO A 81 -11.72 -0.11 -2.22
CA PRO A 81 -10.85 0.13 -3.37
C PRO A 81 -10.33 1.58 -3.41
N ALA A 82 -9.00 1.76 -3.42
CA ALA A 82 -8.37 3.08 -3.38
C ALA A 82 -8.76 3.97 -4.56
N ILE A 83 -8.95 3.36 -5.74
CA ILE A 83 -9.32 4.06 -6.96
C ILE A 83 -10.60 4.90 -6.81
N ILE A 84 -11.55 4.47 -5.99
CA ILE A 84 -12.80 5.21 -5.77
C ILE A 84 -12.52 6.54 -5.06
N ILE A 85 -11.64 6.54 -4.06
CA ILE A 85 -11.24 7.75 -3.32
C ILE A 85 -10.43 8.67 -4.24
N ILE A 86 -9.51 8.10 -5.01
CA ILE A 86 -8.62 8.86 -5.91
C ILE A 86 -9.43 9.55 -7.01
N VAL A 87 -10.30 8.81 -7.70
CA VAL A 87 -11.14 9.35 -8.79
C VAL A 87 -12.02 10.47 -8.27
N ILE A 88 -12.71 10.29 -7.14
CA ILE A 88 -13.59 11.33 -6.59
C ILE A 88 -12.78 12.53 -6.09
N GLY A 89 -11.59 12.30 -5.53
CA GLY A 89 -10.72 13.36 -5.02
C GLY A 89 -10.09 14.21 -6.12
N ILE A 90 -9.76 13.62 -7.27
CA ILE A 90 -9.09 14.35 -8.36
C ILE A 90 -10.06 15.12 -9.27
N LEU A 91 -11.35 14.76 -9.30
CA LEU A 91 -12.35 15.37 -10.19
C LEU A 91 -12.40 16.91 -10.13
N PRO A 92 -12.42 17.56 -8.94
CA PRO A 92 -12.43 19.03 -8.87
C PRO A 92 -11.15 19.70 -9.40
N LEU A 93 -10.06 18.93 -9.52
CA LEU A 93 -8.76 19.43 -9.95
C LEU A 93 -8.55 19.29 -11.47
N VAL A 94 -9.38 18.49 -12.16
CA VAL A 94 -9.26 18.26 -13.60
C VAL A 94 -9.48 19.57 -14.36
N PRO A 95 -8.64 19.92 -15.34
CA PRO A 95 -8.72 21.18 -16.10
C PRO A 95 -9.87 21.19 -17.13
N GLY A 96 -11.11 20.97 -16.69
CA GLY A 96 -12.28 20.95 -17.57
C GLY A 96 -12.55 22.28 -18.27
N SER A 97 -12.19 23.40 -17.64
CA SER A 97 -12.29 24.73 -18.23
C SER A 97 -11.33 24.93 -19.40
N LEU A 98 -10.10 24.38 -19.33
CA LEU A 98 -9.15 24.47 -20.44
C LEU A 98 -9.61 23.61 -21.64
N VAL A 99 -10.20 22.43 -21.38
CA VAL A 99 -10.83 21.62 -22.44
C VAL A 99 -11.93 22.42 -23.14
N TYR A 100 -12.83 23.05 -22.38
CA TYR A 100 -13.90 23.87 -22.94
C TYR A 100 -13.35 25.03 -23.79
N ARG A 101 -12.36 25.77 -23.27
CA ARG A 101 -11.70 26.87 -24.00
C ARG A 101 -11.01 26.42 -25.28
N THR A 102 -10.45 25.21 -25.28
CA THR A 102 -9.84 24.63 -26.47
C THR A 102 -10.90 24.43 -27.56
N VAL A 103 -12.04 23.83 -27.20
CA VAL A 103 -13.16 23.62 -28.14
C VAL A 103 -13.76 24.95 -28.60
N GLU A 104 -13.92 25.90 -27.69
CA GLU A 104 -14.37 27.26 -28.00
C GLU A 104 -13.49 27.91 -29.08
N LYS A 105 -12.17 27.81 -28.95
CA LYS A 105 -11.21 28.36 -29.92
C LYS A 105 -11.23 27.65 -31.27
N ILE A 106 -11.51 26.34 -31.29
CA ILE A 106 -11.71 25.59 -32.53
C ILE A 106 -12.95 26.12 -33.28
N ILE A 107 -14.06 26.33 -32.57
CA ILE A 107 -15.31 26.85 -33.15
C ILE A 107 -15.13 28.29 -33.64
N ALA A 108 -14.31 29.09 -32.94
CA ALA A 108 -13.98 30.46 -33.33
C ALA A 108 -12.96 30.55 -34.49
N GLU A 109 -12.58 29.44 -35.12
CA GLU A 109 -11.58 29.34 -36.19
C GLU A 109 -10.17 29.86 -35.81
N ASP A 110 -9.91 30.08 -34.52
CA ASP A 110 -8.62 30.52 -33.98
C ASP A 110 -7.76 29.28 -33.65
N ILE A 111 -7.29 28.62 -34.71
CA ILE A 111 -6.55 27.35 -34.62
C ILE A 111 -5.23 27.52 -33.87
N SER A 112 -4.58 28.68 -33.98
CA SER A 112 -3.31 28.94 -33.28
C SER A 112 -3.50 28.95 -31.76
N ALA A 113 -4.51 29.66 -31.26
CA ALA A 113 -4.84 29.64 -29.84
C ALA A 113 -5.37 28.28 -29.38
N ALA A 114 -6.18 27.61 -30.21
CA ALA A 114 -6.70 26.28 -29.92
C ALA A 114 -5.59 25.26 -29.68
N ILE A 115 -4.56 25.23 -30.52
CA ILE A 115 -3.41 24.32 -30.37
C ILE A 115 -2.66 24.64 -29.08
N SER A 116 -2.44 25.91 -28.77
CA SER A 116 -1.67 26.33 -27.59
C SER A 116 -2.36 25.89 -26.29
N ILE A 117 -3.65 26.21 -26.14
CA ILE A 117 -4.44 25.83 -24.96
C ILE A 117 -4.65 24.31 -24.92
N GLY A 118 -4.83 23.67 -26.08
CA GLY A 118 -4.98 22.22 -26.17
C GLY A 118 -3.74 21.47 -25.69
N LEU A 119 -2.55 21.92 -26.09
CA LEU A 119 -1.28 21.34 -25.64
C LEU A 119 -1.05 21.57 -24.14
N GLU A 120 -1.40 22.74 -23.61
CA GLU A 120 -1.37 22.99 -22.17
C GLU A 120 -2.30 22.02 -21.41
N THR A 121 -3.53 21.85 -21.91
CA THR A 121 -4.54 20.97 -21.31
C THR A 121 -4.07 19.51 -21.27
N ILE A 122 -3.60 18.99 -22.41
CA ILE A 122 -3.08 17.62 -22.52
C ILE A 122 -1.85 17.47 -21.63
N GLY A 123 -0.98 18.46 -21.62
CA GLY A 123 0.22 18.47 -20.81
C GLY A 123 -0.07 18.38 -19.31
N ILE A 124 -1.03 19.16 -18.80
CA ILE A 124 -1.50 19.07 -17.41
C ILE A 124 -2.11 17.70 -17.12
N ALA A 125 -2.95 17.18 -18.02
CA ALA A 125 -3.59 15.86 -17.86
C ALA A 125 -2.55 14.72 -17.82
N LEU A 126 -1.54 14.76 -18.69
CA LEU A 126 -0.42 13.80 -18.69
C LEU A 126 0.38 13.91 -17.40
N SER A 127 0.64 15.13 -16.93
CA SER A 127 1.33 15.37 -15.67
C SER A 127 0.60 14.75 -14.47
N MET A 128 -0.72 14.91 -14.40
CA MET A 128 -1.56 14.25 -13.38
C MET A 128 -1.50 12.72 -13.48
N ALA A 129 -1.60 12.18 -14.68
CA ALA A 129 -1.53 10.73 -14.93
C ALA A 129 -0.18 10.15 -14.47
N LEU A 130 0.93 10.83 -14.77
CA LEU A 130 2.26 10.46 -14.30
C LEU A 130 2.35 10.50 -12.77
N GLY A 131 1.78 11.52 -12.12
CA GLY A 131 1.75 11.62 -10.67
C GLY A 131 1.06 10.41 -10.01
N ILE A 132 -0.10 10.00 -10.53
CA ILE A 132 -0.82 8.81 -10.05
C ILE A 132 -0.01 7.53 -10.33
N LEU A 133 0.57 7.42 -11.52
CA LEU A 133 1.35 6.25 -11.93
C LEU A 133 2.55 6.04 -11.02
N VAL A 134 3.33 7.10 -10.77
CA VAL A 134 4.49 7.07 -9.89
C VAL A 134 4.07 6.65 -8.47
N ASN A 135 3.00 7.23 -7.93
CA ASN A 135 2.48 6.82 -6.62
C ASN A 135 2.12 5.32 -6.57
N SER A 136 1.41 4.82 -7.57
CA SER A 136 1.02 3.41 -7.66
C SER A 136 2.25 2.50 -7.66
N THR A 137 3.30 2.86 -8.41
CA THR A 137 4.58 2.11 -8.41
C THR A 137 5.25 2.11 -7.04
N PHE A 138 5.32 3.27 -6.36
CA PHE A 138 5.88 3.36 -5.01
C PHE A 138 5.16 2.44 -4.03
N VAL A 139 3.83 2.42 -4.09
CA VAL A 139 3.03 1.63 -3.17
C VAL A 139 3.08 0.14 -3.49
N GLN A 140 3.10 -0.25 -4.77
CA GLN A 140 3.38 -1.63 -5.16
C GLN A 140 4.75 -2.09 -4.67
N LEU A 141 5.80 -1.28 -4.86
CA LEU A 141 7.15 -1.59 -4.39
C LEU A 141 7.20 -1.79 -2.87
N TYR A 142 6.57 -0.88 -2.12
CA TYR A 142 6.46 -1.00 -0.67
C TYR A 142 5.80 -2.32 -0.24
N TYR A 143 4.74 -2.74 -0.92
CA TYR A 143 4.04 -3.99 -0.58
C TYR A 143 4.74 -5.27 -1.03
N LEU A 144 5.43 -5.26 -2.16
CA LEU A 144 6.22 -6.40 -2.62
C LEU A 144 7.32 -6.74 -1.61
N THR A 145 8.00 -5.71 -1.10
CA THR A 145 9.03 -5.87 -0.06
C THR A 145 8.45 -6.45 1.22
N LYS A 146 7.31 -5.94 1.70
CA LYS A 146 6.67 -6.43 2.93
C LYS A 146 6.14 -7.86 2.81
N ARG A 147 5.61 -8.25 1.63
CA ARG A 147 5.15 -9.63 1.36
C ARG A 147 6.30 -10.62 1.30
N ARG A 148 7.47 -10.22 0.76
CA ARG A 148 8.67 -11.07 0.74
C ARG A 148 9.24 -11.28 2.14
N LEU A 149 9.24 -10.26 2.98
CA LEU A 149 9.75 -10.36 4.35
C LEU A 149 8.88 -11.27 5.23
N LYS A 150 7.55 -11.18 5.12
CA LYS A 150 6.64 -12.08 5.84
C LYS A 150 6.82 -13.54 5.42
N LYS A 151 6.95 -13.81 4.11
CA LYS A 151 7.26 -15.16 3.60
C LYS A 151 8.63 -15.66 4.04
N TYR A 152 9.62 -14.78 4.22
CA TYR A 152 10.94 -15.17 4.71
C TYR A 152 10.91 -15.52 6.20
N GLN A 153 10.14 -14.78 7.01
CA GLN A 153 9.92 -15.10 8.42
C GLN A 153 9.14 -16.40 8.60
N GLU A 154 8.10 -16.63 7.79
CA GLU A 154 7.34 -17.90 7.80
C GLU A 154 8.24 -19.09 7.41
N ARG A 155 9.11 -18.94 6.41
CA ARG A 155 10.09 -20.00 6.04
C ARG A 155 11.17 -20.21 7.09
N LYS A 156 11.64 -19.15 7.74
CA LYS A 156 12.63 -19.27 8.82
C LYS A 156 12.04 -19.97 10.04
N ALA A 157 10.82 -19.61 10.45
CA ALA A 157 10.12 -20.27 11.55
C ALA A 157 9.83 -21.75 11.28
N MET A 158 9.52 -22.12 10.03
CA MET A 158 9.31 -23.52 9.63
C MET A 158 10.62 -24.34 9.67
N ASN A 159 11.73 -23.77 9.18
CA ASN A 159 13.04 -24.42 9.25
C ASN A 159 13.55 -24.57 10.71
N GLU A 160 13.18 -23.66 11.60
CA GLU A 160 13.59 -23.66 13.01
C GLU A 160 12.77 -24.68 13.83
N SER A 161 11.50 -24.92 13.46
CA SER A 161 10.69 -26.02 14.02
C SER A 161 11.12 -27.40 13.51
N ASP A 162 11.48 -27.53 12.23
CA ASP A 162 11.95 -28.81 11.65
C ASP A 162 13.34 -29.21 12.19
N ASN A 163 14.18 -28.24 12.53
CA ASN A 163 15.49 -28.50 13.14
C ASN A 163 15.37 -28.89 14.63
N ALA A 164 14.34 -28.40 15.34
CA ALA A 164 14.06 -28.79 16.72
C ALA A 164 13.54 -30.23 16.82
N SER A 165 12.62 -30.65 15.94
CA SER A 165 12.10 -32.02 15.90
C SER A 165 13.12 -33.06 15.43
N GLY A 166 13.99 -32.72 14.47
CA GLY A 166 15.07 -33.60 14.01
C GLY A 166 16.17 -33.82 15.05
N SER A 167 16.38 -32.88 15.98
CA SER A 167 17.36 -33.03 17.06
C SER A 167 16.91 -34.02 18.14
N SER A 168 15.62 -34.06 18.46
CA SER A 168 15.02 -34.99 19.43
C SER A 168 15.04 -36.45 18.96
N ASP A 169 14.75 -36.72 17.68
CA ASP A 169 14.80 -38.08 17.10
C ASP A 169 16.23 -38.65 17.05
N SER A 170 17.22 -37.78 16.85
CA SER A 170 18.64 -38.19 16.81
C SER A 170 19.21 -38.51 18.21
N SER A 171 18.66 -37.90 19.27
CA SER A 171 19.01 -38.21 20.65
C SER A 171 18.34 -39.50 21.15
N GLU A 172 17.06 -39.75 20.84
CA GLU A 172 16.36 -40.98 21.25
C GLU A 172 16.98 -42.23 20.60
N SER A 173 17.29 -42.17 19.30
CA SER A 173 17.95 -43.28 18.59
C SER A 173 19.39 -43.56 19.08
N SER A 174 20.08 -42.55 19.61
CA SER A 174 21.42 -42.71 20.21
C SER A 174 21.38 -43.25 21.64
N GLU A 175 20.31 -42.98 22.39
CA GLU A 175 20.09 -43.54 23.73
C GLU A 175 19.58 -44.98 23.67
N GLU A 176 18.69 -45.31 22.73
CA GLU A 176 18.21 -46.68 22.50
C GLU A 176 19.37 -47.61 22.07
N PHE A 177 20.26 -47.13 21.20
CA PHE A 177 21.46 -47.88 20.78
C PHE A 177 22.49 -48.08 21.89
N LYS A 178 22.55 -47.19 22.91
CA LYS A 178 23.38 -47.38 24.11
C LYS A 178 22.78 -48.41 25.06
N GLY A 179 21.46 -48.36 25.29
CA GLY A 179 20.77 -49.32 26.16
C GLY A 179 20.85 -50.77 25.67
N LEU A 180 20.92 -50.98 24.34
CA LEU A 180 21.16 -52.30 23.76
C LEU A 180 22.59 -52.82 23.97
N LYS A 181 23.60 -51.94 24.05
CA LYS A 181 24.99 -52.35 24.34
C LYS A 181 25.19 -52.69 25.82
N ASP A 182 24.51 -51.97 26.70
CA ASP A 182 24.61 -52.20 28.16
C ASP A 182 23.87 -53.49 28.57
N ALA A 183 22.88 -53.94 27.79
CA ALA A 183 22.16 -55.18 28.03
C ALA A 183 22.97 -56.45 27.68
N ASP A 184 23.91 -56.36 26.74
CA ASP A 184 24.80 -57.48 26.35
C ASP A 184 25.96 -57.69 27.34
N GLU A 185 26.25 -56.73 28.22
CA GLU A 185 27.36 -56.78 29.18
C GLU A 185 27.00 -57.48 30.50
N ILE A 186 25.76 -57.95 30.67
CA ILE A 186 25.33 -58.73 31.86
C ILE A 186 25.14 -60.20 31.45
N SER A 187 26.25 -60.90 31.21
CA SER A 187 26.27 -62.36 31.18
C SER A 187 27.60 -62.92 31.68
N ASP A 188 28.01 -62.51 32.88
CA ASP A 188 29.00 -63.28 33.62
C ASP A 188 28.33 -64.59 34.09
N PRO A 189 28.93 -65.76 33.82
CA PRO A 189 28.37 -67.04 34.23
C PRO A 189 28.36 -67.12 35.76
N VAL A 190 27.16 -67.37 36.32
CA VAL A 190 26.96 -67.68 37.73
C VAL A 190 27.80 -68.90 38.09
N VAL A 191 28.83 -68.69 38.92
CA VAL A 191 29.59 -69.74 39.60
C VAL A 191 28.64 -70.37 40.63
N ILE A 192 28.28 -71.63 40.40
CA ILE A 192 27.55 -72.45 41.38
C ILE A 192 28.62 -73.02 42.30
N ASP A 193 28.69 -72.54 43.55
CA ASP A 193 29.38 -73.25 44.62
C ASP A 193 28.53 -74.46 45.00
N GLU A 194 29.11 -75.64 44.78
CA GLU A 194 28.55 -76.95 45.07
C GLU A 194 29.19 -77.48 46.38
N ASP A 195 28.32 -78.01 47.26
CA ASP A 195 28.59 -78.82 48.46
C ASP A 195 29.23 -78.10 49.68
N THR A 196 28.81 -78.35 50.93
CA THR A 196 28.45 -79.65 51.52
C THR A 196 27.74 -79.43 52.87
N ASP A 197 26.62 -80.13 53.09
CA ASP A 197 26.15 -80.47 54.43
C ASP A 197 27.02 -81.63 54.96
N GLU A 198 27.77 -81.42 56.05
CA GLU A 198 28.33 -82.52 56.84
C GLU A 198 28.35 -82.15 58.35
N ASN A 199 27.36 -82.70 59.06
CA ASN A 199 27.53 -83.45 60.31
C ASN A 199 28.14 -82.73 61.54
N ASN A 200 27.25 -82.34 62.48
CA ASN A 200 27.25 -82.70 63.92
C ASN A 200 26.57 -81.63 64.79
#